data_AF-Z9JLB2-F1
#
_entry.id   AF-Z9JLB2-F1
#
_cell.length_a   1.000
_cell.length_b   1.000
_cell.length_c   1.000
_cell.angle_alpha   90.00
_cell.angle_beta   90.00
_cell.angle_gamma   90.00
#
_symmetry.space_group_name_H-M   'P 1'
#
loop_
_entity.id
_entity.type
_entity.pdbx_description
1 polymer ?
#
loop_
_entity_poly.entity_id
_entity_poly.type
_entity_poly.pdbx_seq_one_letter_code
_entity_poly.pdbx_strand_id
1 'polypeptide(L)'
;MWAGVVFGDGTNLTYDRHAHTLTVDTSASCGTVNLSCATATLKASNSVTLDTPKVQMTGDLSVAGTIHARGDITSAGIGLQSNRHTTQGPQAPTTPAQ
;
A
#
# COMPACT_ATOMS: atom_id res chain seq x y z
N MET A 1 15.08 30.40 -14.59
CA MET A 1 13.88 30.06 -13.81
C MET A 1 13.22 28.89 -14.51
N TRP A 2 12.99 27.78 -13.83
CA TRP A 2 12.62 26.47 -14.37
C TRP A 2 11.09 26.33 -14.39
N ALA A 3 10.57 25.68 -15.43
CA ALA A 3 9.17 25.67 -15.80
C ALA A 3 8.44 24.48 -15.17
N GLY A 4 7.92 24.66 -13.96
CA GLY A 4 6.77 23.89 -13.48
C GLY A 4 5.48 24.50 -14.05
N VAL A 5 4.43 23.69 -14.17
CA VAL A 5 3.08 24.21 -14.45
C VAL A 5 2.39 24.42 -13.12
N VAL A 6 2.10 25.68 -12.80
CA VAL A 6 1.23 26.04 -11.68
C VAL A 6 -0.13 26.38 -12.25
N PHE A 7 -1.15 25.66 -11.81
CA PHE A 7 -2.53 25.89 -12.20
C PHE A 7 -3.16 26.97 -11.31
N GLY A 8 -4.26 27.58 -11.76
CA GLY A 8 -4.93 28.67 -11.05
C GLY A 8 -5.50 28.28 -9.67
N ASP A 9 -5.67 26.99 -9.41
CA ASP A 9 -6.09 26.43 -8.12
C ASP A 9 -4.91 26.18 -7.15
N GLY A 10 -3.68 26.49 -7.55
CA GLY A 10 -2.47 26.27 -6.77
C GLY A 10 -1.85 24.88 -6.92
N THR A 11 -2.45 23.97 -7.70
CA THR A 11 -1.84 22.69 -8.06
C THR A 11 -0.54 22.92 -8.82
N ASN A 12 0.52 22.17 -8.48
CA ASN A 12 1.84 22.32 -9.07
C ASN A 12 2.37 20.99 -9.62
N LEU A 13 2.77 21.01 -10.89
CA LEU A 13 3.53 19.94 -11.54
C LEU A 13 4.95 20.42 -11.82
N THR A 14 5.93 19.83 -11.14
CA THR A 14 7.31 20.32 -11.14
C THR A 14 8.31 19.19 -11.39
N TYR A 15 9.34 19.45 -12.20
CA TYR A 15 10.49 18.56 -12.36
C TYR A 15 11.79 19.27 -11.97
N ASP A 16 12.45 18.79 -10.92
CA ASP A 16 13.79 19.23 -10.50
C ASP A 16 14.85 18.35 -11.16
N ARG A 17 15.61 18.92 -12.09
CA ARG A 17 16.68 18.22 -12.82
C ARG A 17 17.95 17.97 -12.02
N HIS A 18 18.19 18.72 -10.94
CA HIS A 18 19.36 18.53 -10.09
C HIS A 18 19.12 17.38 -9.13
N ALA A 19 17.90 17.30 -8.59
CA ALA A 19 17.45 16.21 -7.73
C ALA A 19 16.91 14.98 -8.49
N HIS A 20 16.62 15.13 -9.79
CA HIS A 20 15.92 14.14 -10.62
C HIS A 20 14.53 13.75 -10.09
N THR A 21 13.80 14.74 -9.57
CA THR A 21 12.52 14.54 -8.89
C THR A 21 11.37 15.12 -9.70
N LEU A 22 10.39 14.30 -10.02
CA LEU A 22 9.07 14.74 -10.50
C LEU A 22 8.11 14.83 -9.31
N THR A 23 7.46 15.97 -9.14
CA THR A 23 6.49 16.24 -8.07
C THR A 23 5.16 16.65 -8.66
N VAL A 24 4.10 15.97 -8.21
CA VAL A 24 2.70 16.36 -8.42
C VAL A 24 2.18 16.78 -7.05
N ASP A 25 1.92 18.07 -6.85
CA ASP A 25 1.46 18.63 -5.58
C ASP A 25 0.08 19.26 -5.73
N THR A 26 -0.92 18.64 -5.10
CA THR A 26 -2.31 19.12 -5.05
C THR A 26 -2.69 19.60 -3.65
N SER A 27 -1.73 19.78 -2.74
CA SER A 27 -2.00 20.11 -1.34
C SER A 27 -2.69 21.47 -1.16
N ALA A 28 -2.37 22.45 -2.01
CA ALA A 28 -2.99 23.77 -1.99
C ALA A 28 -4.49 23.75 -2.34
N SER A 29 -4.92 22.79 -3.16
CA SER A 29 -6.30 22.65 -3.64
C SER A 29 -7.10 21.56 -2.91
N CYS A 30 -6.49 20.83 -1.97
CA CYS A 30 -7.02 19.57 -1.45
C CYS A 30 -7.41 18.59 -2.58
N GLY A 31 -6.66 18.63 -3.69
CA GLY A 31 -7.01 17.95 -4.94
C GLY A 31 -6.79 16.44 -4.90
N THR A 32 -7.32 15.74 -5.91
CA THR A 32 -7.20 14.29 -6.08
C THR A 32 -6.30 13.97 -7.27
N VAL A 33 -5.44 12.94 -7.13
CA VAL A 33 -4.64 12.39 -8.24
C VAL A 33 -5.21 11.04 -8.66
N ASN A 34 -5.69 10.94 -9.90
CA ASN A 34 -6.25 9.71 -10.47
C ASN A 34 -5.30 9.11 -11.53
N LEU A 35 -5.07 7.79 -11.47
CA LEU A 35 -4.35 7.04 -12.49
C LEU A 35 -5.30 6.03 -13.15
N SER A 36 -5.83 6.37 -14.32
CA SER A 36 -6.71 5.50 -15.11
C SER A 36 -5.94 4.95 -16.31
N CYS A 37 -5.72 3.64 -16.34
CA CYS A 37 -4.98 2.95 -17.38
C CYS A 37 -5.32 1.46 -17.37
N ALA A 38 -5.07 0.75 -18.46
CA ALA A 38 -5.26 -0.71 -18.51
C ALA A 38 -4.28 -1.47 -17.58
N THR A 39 -3.01 -1.02 -17.52
CA THR A 39 -1.97 -1.60 -16.68
C THR A 39 -1.07 -0.50 -16.12
N ALA A 40 -0.85 -0.53 -14.79
CA ALA A 40 0.14 0.31 -14.11
C ALA A 40 1.31 -0.56 -13.61
N THR A 41 2.54 -0.10 -13.75
CA THR A 41 3.73 -0.80 -13.26
C THR A 41 4.65 0.20 -12.55
N LEU A 42 4.88 -0.03 -11.26
CA LEU A 42 5.79 0.76 -10.44
C LEU A 42 7.07 -0.06 -10.20
N LYS A 43 8.20 0.40 -10.75
CA LYS A 43 9.51 -0.21 -10.55
C LYS A 43 10.41 0.77 -9.80
N ALA A 44 10.59 0.52 -8.51
CA ALA A 44 11.52 1.25 -7.66
C ALA A 44 12.64 0.30 -7.22
N SER A 45 13.90 0.73 -7.37
CA SER A 45 15.06 -0.09 -7.00
C SER A 45 15.31 -0.17 -5.49
N ASN A 46 14.78 0.79 -4.73
CA ASN A 46 14.94 0.87 -3.28
C ASN A 46 13.65 0.55 -2.54
N SER A 47 12.62 1.38 -2.70
CA SER A 47 11.35 1.21 -1.99
C SER A 47 10.20 2.01 -2.63
N VAL A 48 8.96 1.64 -2.26
CA VAL A 48 7.75 2.45 -2.44
C VAL A 48 7.18 2.75 -1.06
N THR A 49 6.84 4.00 -0.80
CA THR A 49 6.24 4.44 0.48
C THR A 49 4.84 4.98 0.22
N LEU A 50 3.85 4.52 1.00
CA LEU A 50 2.47 5.00 0.99
C LEU A 50 2.14 5.60 2.35
N ASP A 51 2.33 6.90 2.51
CA ASP A 51 2.01 7.63 3.75
C ASP A 51 0.56 8.15 3.68
N THR A 52 -0.38 7.30 4.10
CA THR A 52 -1.81 7.60 4.09
C THR A 52 -2.51 6.83 5.20
N PRO A 53 -3.59 7.36 5.81
CA PRO A 53 -4.37 6.62 6.80
C PRO A 53 -4.97 5.30 6.29
N LYS A 54 -5.23 5.17 4.98
CA LYS A 54 -5.83 3.97 4.39
C LYS A 54 -5.32 3.69 2.98
N VAL A 55 -5.02 2.42 2.71
CA VAL A 55 -4.83 1.86 1.37
C VAL A 55 -5.90 0.80 1.12
N GLN A 56 -6.54 0.81 -0.04
CA GLN A 56 -7.54 -0.18 -0.44
C GLN A 56 -7.11 -0.86 -1.74
N MET A 57 -6.93 -2.18 -1.69
CA MET A 57 -6.81 -3.04 -2.87
C MET A 57 -8.15 -3.76 -3.06
N THR A 58 -8.72 -3.73 -4.27
CA THR A 58 -10.05 -4.29 -4.54
C THR A 58 -10.02 -5.68 -5.16
N GLY A 59 -8.90 -6.04 -5.80
CA GLY A 59 -8.62 -7.39 -6.28
C GLY A 59 -7.65 -8.14 -5.37
N ASP A 60 -7.07 -9.20 -5.91
CA ASP A 60 -6.10 -10.02 -5.21
C ASP A 60 -4.80 -9.24 -4.91
N LEU A 61 -4.24 -9.47 -3.73
CA LEU A 61 -2.93 -8.98 -3.33
C LEU A 61 -1.97 -10.16 -3.23
N SER A 62 -0.97 -10.19 -4.12
CA SER A 62 0.14 -11.14 -4.02
C SER A 62 1.39 -10.43 -3.51
N VAL A 63 1.99 -10.96 -2.44
CA VAL A 63 3.24 -10.46 -1.85
C VAL A 63 4.25 -11.61 -1.88
N ALA A 64 5.33 -11.43 -2.62
CA ALA A 64 6.39 -12.44 -2.72
C ALA A 64 7.31 -12.48 -1.49
N GLY A 65 7.42 -11.36 -0.77
CA GLY A 65 8.20 -11.24 0.47
C GLY A 65 7.35 -11.44 1.73
N THR A 66 7.87 -10.95 2.86
CA THR A 66 7.16 -11.03 4.14
C THR A 66 6.15 -9.89 4.32
N ILE A 67 5.11 -10.15 5.11
CA ILE A 67 4.15 -9.13 5.56
C ILE A 67 4.38 -8.90 7.05
N HIS A 68 4.67 -7.66 7.43
CA HIS A 68 4.82 -7.24 8.82
C HIS A 68 3.66 -6.30 9.18
N ALA A 69 2.63 -6.82 9.85
CA ALA A 69 1.52 -6.03 10.36
C ALA A 69 1.73 -5.68 11.83
N ARG A 70 1.56 -4.40 12.20
CA ARG A 70 1.59 -3.96 13.61
C ARG A 70 0.24 -4.17 14.31
N GLY A 71 -0.85 -4.04 13.55
CA GLY A 71 -2.20 -4.38 14.00
C GLY A 71 -2.57 -5.82 13.67
N ASP A 72 -3.84 -6.16 13.84
CA ASP A 72 -4.37 -7.48 13.52
C ASP A 72 -4.48 -7.69 12.00
N ILE A 73 -4.39 -8.95 11.57
CA ILE A 73 -4.71 -9.37 10.21
C ILE A 73 -6.02 -10.14 10.29
N THR A 74 -7.07 -9.61 9.69
CA THR A 74 -8.41 -10.21 9.75
C THR A 74 -8.75 -10.88 8.43
N SER A 75 -9.10 -12.16 8.48
CA SER A 75 -9.62 -12.92 7.34
C SER A 75 -11.04 -13.37 7.64
N ALA A 76 -12.00 -12.99 6.80
CA ALA A 76 -13.43 -13.29 6.97
C ALA A 76 -13.97 -12.96 8.39
N GLY A 77 -13.45 -11.89 9.00
CA GLY A 77 -13.84 -11.47 10.36
C GLY A 77 -13.06 -12.13 11.51
N ILE A 78 -12.15 -13.06 11.22
CA ILE A 78 -11.31 -13.72 12.22
C ILE A 78 -9.92 -13.09 12.20
N GLY A 79 -9.51 -12.50 13.32
CA GLY A 79 -8.19 -11.90 13.50
C GLY A 79 -7.12 -12.94 13.84
N LEU A 80 -5.93 -12.82 13.26
CA LEU A 80 -4.81 -13.70 13.59
C LEU A 80 -4.40 -13.58 15.06
N GLN A 81 -4.49 -12.39 15.65
CA GLN A 81 -4.13 -12.18 17.07
C GLN A 81 -5.15 -12.77 18.05
N SER A 82 -6.39 -12.96 17.60
CA SER A 82 -7.52 -13.42 18.44
C SER A 82 -8.01 -14.83 18.10
N ASN A 83 -7.45 -15.46 17.05
CA ASN A 83 -7.87 -16.78 16.62
C ASN A 83 -7.67 -17.82 17.73
N ARG A 84 -8.71 -18.64 17.96
CA ARG A 84 -8.70 -19.70 18.96
C ARG A 84 -9.06 -21.02 18.32
N HIS A 85 -8.24 -22.03 18.57
CA HIS A 85 -8.54 -23.41 18.20
C HIS A 85 -9.44 -24.07 19.26
N THR A 86 -10.34 -24.97 18.83
CA THR A 86 -10.98 -25.90 19.75
C THR A 86 -9.95 -26.90 20.27
N THR A 87 -10.04 -27.24 21.56
CA THR A 87 -9.16 -28.26 22.13
C THR A 87 -9.43 -29.59 21.45
N GLN A 88 -8.42 -30.12 20.77
CA GLN A 88 -8.45 -31.49 20.30
C GLN A 88 -8.18 -32.38 21.54
N GLY A 89 -9.11 -33.26 21.88
CA GLY A 89 -9.08 -34.02 23.14
C GLY A 89 -7.80 -34.86 23.34
N PRO A 90 -7.60 -35.48 24.52
CA PRO A 90 -6.33 -36.13 24.91
C PRO A 90 -5.82 -37.26 23.99
N GLN A 91 -6.67 -37.75 23.08
CA GLN A 91 -6.38 -38.84 22.16
C GLN A 91 -6.55 -38.41 20.69
N ALA A 92 -6.64 -37.10 20.43
CA ALA A 92 -6.79 -36.63 19.06
C ALA A 92 -5.56 -37.00 18.22
N PRO A 93 -5.76 -37.60 17.03
CA PRO A 93 -4.66 -37.96 16.16
C PRO A 93 -3.92 -36.70 15.70
N THR A 94 -2.62 -36.63 15.98
CA THR A 94 -1.73 -35.62 15.38
C THR A 94 -1.06 -36.22 14.17
N THR A 95 -1.00 -35.49 13.06
CA THR A 95 -0.06 -35.80 11.98
C THR A 95 1.35 -35.42 12.40
N PRO A 96 2.40 -36.08 11.87
CA PRO A 96 3.77 -35.61 12.01
C PRO A 96 3.89 -34.13 11.62
N ALA A 97 4.85 -33.42 12.22
CA ALA A 97 5.18 -32.07 11.79
C ALA A 97 5.47 -32.08 10.28
N GLN A 98 4.75 -31.25 9.54
CA GLN A 98 4.96 -31.03 8.11
C GLN A 98 6.01 -29.94 7.89
#